data_AF-A0A6A3LXN0-F1
#
_entry.id   AF-A0A6A3LXN0-F1
#
_cell.length_a   1.000
_cell.length_b   1.000
_cell.length_c   1.000
_cell.angle_alpha   90.00
_cell.angle_beta   90.00
_cell.angle_gamma   90.00
#
_symmetry.space_group_name_H-M   'P 1'
#
loop_
_entity.id
_entity.type
_entity.pdbx_description
1 polymer ?
#
loop_
_entity_poly.entity_id
_entity_poly.type
_entity_poly.pdbx_seq_one_letter_code
_entity_poly.pdbx_strand_id
1 'polypeptide(L)'
;MEMRETLSLGEVVYSDDDHLLEDLAVCVAGATASLALREDFYARARLVWSEHVTILRLERRFGRYYRMNEAAFEQLVEMLRPRLVVDGRMSTVRTGEAPISPEVVLHCTLRWLAGGSYLDVCGSGHLSVPSFSDAFTKACLLS
;
A
#
# COMPACT_ATOMS: atom_id res chain seq x y z
N MET A 1 58.80 46.40 -36.20
CA MET A 1 57.43 45.88 -36.30
C MET A 1 57.56 44.38 -36.46
N GLU A 2 57.70 43.67 -35.34
CA GLU A 2 57.69 42.21 -35.32
C GLU A 2 56.61 41.76 -34.35
N MET A 3 55.75 40.91 -34.88
CA MET A 3 54.52 40.42 -34.27
C MET A 3 54.85 39.15 -33.49
N ARG A 4 54.29 39.08 -32.29
CA ARG A 4 54.23 37.93 -31.39
C ARG A 4 53.64 36.72 -32.12
N GLU A 5 54.00 35.51 -31.70
CA GLU A 5 53.08 34.65 -30.93
C GLU A 5 53.71 33.30 -30.57
N THR A 6 53.77 33.05 -29.27
CA THR A 6 54.00 31.78 -28.61
C THR A 6 52.66 31.03 -28.52
N LEU A 7 52.59 29.79 -28.97
CA LEU A 7 51.49 28.89 -28.63
C LEU A 7 52.04 27.62 -27.98
N SER A 8 51.97 27.66 -26.65
CA SER A 8 52.13 26.57 -25.71
C SER A 8 51.04 25.52 -25.97
N LEU A 9 51.45 24.26 -26.18
CA LEU A 9 50.54 23.13 -26.15
C LEU A 9 49.98 23.00 -24.73
N GLY A 10 48.68 23.26 -24.60
CA GLY A 10 47.92 23.03 -23.38
C GLY A 10 47.97 21.56 -22.99
N GLU A 11 48.47 21.34 -21.79
CA GLU A 11 48.34 20.10 -21.03
C GLU A 11 46.85 19.85 -20.79
N VAL A 12 46.30 18.79 -21.38
CA VAL A 12 44.93 18.35 -21.13
C VAL A 12 44.93 17.70 -19.74
N VAL A 13 44.60 18.50 -18.73
CA VAL A 13 44.29 18.01 -17.39
C VAL A 13 42.98 17.23 -17.49
N TYR A 14 43.06 15.90 -17.44
CA TYR A 14 41.88 15.05 -17.21
C TYR A 14 41.38 15.37 -15.80
N SER A 15 40.22 16.02 -15.70
CA SER A 15 39.61 16.42 -14.43
C SER A 15 38.90 15.22 -13.81
N ASP A 16 39.37 14.78 -12.64
CA ASP A 16 38.79 13.71 -11.80
C ASP A 16 37.31 13.97 -11.46
N ASP A 17 36.86 15.22 -11.62
CA ASP A 17 35.47 15.67 -11.46
C ASP A 17 34.50 15.10 -12.51
N ASP A 18 34.97 14.74 -13.71
CA ASP A 18 34.10 14.23 -14.78
C ASP A 18 33.54 12.83 -14.44
N HIS A 19 34.34 11.99 -13.79
CA HIS A 19 33.91 10.69 -13.30
C HIS A 19 32.92 10.80 -12.13
N LEU A 20 33.10 11.80 -11.25
CA LEU A 20 32.16 12.09 -10.17
C LEU A 20 30.81 12.59 -10.72
N LEU A 21 30.84 13.36 -11.81
CA LEU A 21 29.65 13.84 -12.49
C LEU A 21 28.88 12.71 -13.16
N GLU A 22 29.58 11.76 -13.78
CA GLU A 22 29.00 10.56 -14.38
C GLU A 22 28.36 9.65 -13.32
N ASP A 23 29.04 9.39 -12.20
CA ASP A 23 28.50 8.59 -11.09
C ASP A 23 27.27 9.25 -10.46
N LEU A 24 27.30 10.59 -10.29
CA LEU A 24 26.14 11.35 -9.80
C LEU A 24 24.99 11.30 -10.81
N ALA A 25 25.27 11.42 -12.10
CA ALA A 25 24.26 11.33 -13.15
C ALA A 25 23.62 9.94 -13.20
N VAL A 26 24.39 8.87 -13.03
CA VAL A 26 23.88 7.49 -12.92
C VAL A 26 23.03 7.33 -11.66
N CYS A 27 23.48 7.83 -10.52
CA CYS A 27 22.71 7.80 -9.27
C CYS A 27 21.37 8.54 -9.39
N VAL A 28 21.39 9.73 -9.99
CA VAL A 28 20.18 10.55 -10.20
C VAL A 28 19.28 9.90 -11.25
N ALA A 29 19.82 9.34 -12.34
CA ALA A 29 19.05 8.60 -13.33
C ALA A 29 18.40 7.33 -12.73
N GLY A 30 19.12 6.62 -11.87
CA GLY A 30 18.61 5.47 -11.13
C GLY A 30 17.51 5.85 -10.13
N ALA A 31 17.70 6.95 -9.39
CA ALA A 31 16.71 7.45 -8.43
C ALA A 31 15.46 7.97 -9.15
N THR A 32 15.63 8.72 -10.25
CA THR A 32 14.51 9.22 -11.07
C THR A 32 13.77 8.09 -11.77
N ALA A 33 14.47 7.07 -12.31
CA ALA A 33 13.83 5.88 -12.85
C ALA A 33 13.09 5.08 -11.76
N SER A 34 13.66 4.95 -10.55
CA SER A 34 13.01 4.31 -9.42
C SER A 34 11.77 5.08 -8.92
N LEU A 35 11.78 6.41 -9.00
CA LEU A 35 10.63 7.26 -8.71
C LEU A 35 9.60 7.24 -9.84
N ALA A 36 10.03 7.16 -11.10
CA ALA A 36 9.15 7.04 -12.26
C ALA A 36 8.42 5.68 -12.27
N LEU A 37 9.10 4.59 -11.87
CA LEU A 37 8.44 3.30 -11.60
C LEU A 37 7.46 3.36 -10.43
N ARG A 38 7.60 4.33 -9.51
CA ARG A 38 6.61 4.58 -8.44
C ARG A 38 5.41 5.40 -8.91
N GLU A 39 5.46 5.98 -10.12
CA GLU A 39 4.30 6.62 -10.76
C GLU A 39 3.47 5.65 -11.62
N ASP A 40 3.90 4.39 -11.75
CA ASP A 40 3.11 3.34 -12.39
C ASP A 40 2.04 2.80 -11.43
N PHE A 41 0.79 3.18 -11.72
CA PHE A 41 -0.45 2.63 -11.17
C PHE A 41 -0.56 2.63 -9.63
N TYR A 42 -1.39 3.55 -9.10
CA TYR A 42 -2.11 3.31 -7.84
C TYR A 42 -3.15 2.18 -8.02
N ALA A 43 -2.70 0.98 -8.40
CA ALA A 43 -3.48 -0.24 -8.22
C ALA A 43 -3.44 -0.55 -6.73
N ARG A 44 -4.44 -0.04 -5.99
CA ARG A 44 -4.56 -0.27 -4.55
C ARG A 44 -4.81 -1.77 -4.32
N ALA A 45 -3.74 -2.53 -4.11
CA ALA A 45 -3.81 -3.97 -3.88
C ALA A 45 -4.60 -4.24 -2.60
N ARG A 46 -5.58 -5.14 -2.67
CA ARG A 46 -6.46 -5.45 -1.54
C ARG A 46 -5.63 -5.91 -0.33
N LEU A 47 -6.04 -5.53 0.89
CA LEU A 47 -5.38 -5.98 2.12
C LEU A 47 -5.39 -7.52 2.18
N VAL A 48 -4.20 -8.10 2.19
CA VAL A 48 -4.00 -9.53 2.39
C VAL A 48 -4.04 -9.80 3.89
N TRP A 49 -5.13 -10.39 4.37
CA TRP A 49 -5.36 -10.59 5.81
C TRP A 49 -4.21 -11.36 6.50
N SER A 50 -3.71 -12.42 5.88
CA SER A 50 -2.62 -13.25 6.43
C SER A 50 -1.32 -12.46 6.65
N GLU A 51 -0.96 -11.60 5.70
CA GLU A 51 0.21 -10.73 5.81
C GLU A 51 0.01 -9.69 6.91
N HIS A 52 -1.15 -9.03 6.92
CA HIS A 52 -1.49 -8.03 7.94
C HIS A 52 -1.42 -8.60 9.35
N VAL A 53 -1.99 -9.77 9.58
CA VAL A 53 -1.93 -10.47 10.87
C VAL A 53 -0.50 -10.86 11.23
N THR A 54 0.28 -11.33 10.26
CA THR A 54 1.70 -11.69 10.48
C THR A 54 2.49 -10.50 10.97
N ILE A 55 2.32 -9.33 10.35
CA ILE A 55 2.97 -8.08 10.78
C ILE A 55 2.53 -7.72 12.22
N LEU A 56 1.22 -7.74 12.51
CA LEU A 56 0.71 -7.41 13.84
C LEU A 56 1.18 -8.37 14.94
N ARG A 57 1.38 -9.65 14.60
CA ARG A 57 1.95 -10.67 15.49
C ARG A 57 3.43 -10.37 15.76
N LEU A 58 4.23 -10.12 14.72
CA LEU A 58 5.64 -9.77 14.85
C LEU A 58 5.84 -8.52 15.71
N GLU A 59 5.00 -7.50 15.51
CA GLU A 59 5.05 -6.25 16.28
C GLU A 59 4.43 -6.36 17.68
N ARG A 60 3.80 -7.48 18.04
CA ARG A 60 3.02 -7.66 19.29
C ARG A 60 1.99 -6.54 19.48
N ARG A 61 1.34 -6.14 18.40
CA ARG A 61 0.36 -5.05 18.38
C ARG A 61 -1.07 -5.52 18.20
N PHE A 62 -1.31 -6.77 17.80
CA PHE A 62 -2.66 -7.28 17.54
C PHE A 62 -3.67 -6.91 18.65
N GLY A 63 -3.33 -7.25 19.90
CA GLY A 63 -4.18 -6.98 21.07
C GLY A 63 -4.48 -5.49 21.29
N ARG A 64 -3.50 -4.62 21.05
CA ARG A 64 -3.70 -3.16 21.15
C ARG A 64 -4.44 -2.59 19.96
N TYR A 65 -4.23 -3.17 18.78
CA TYR A 65 -4.82 -2.73 17.52
C TYR A 65 -6.33 -3.00 17.49
N TYR A 66 -6.74 -4.23 17.83
CA TYR A 66 -8.16 -4.63 17.82
C TYR A 66 -8.83 -4.57 19.19
N ARG A 67 -8.10 -4.25 20.26
CA ARG A 67 -8.58 -4.30 21.66
C ARG A 67 -9.10 -5.68 22.05
N MET A 68 -8.63 -6.73 21.38
CA MET A 68 -8.96 -8.13 21.63
C MET A 68 -7.81 -9.02 21.18
N ASN A 69 -7.70 -10.22 21.75
CA ASN A 69 -6.73 -11.20 21.26
C ASN A 69 -7.21 -11.82 19.92
N GLU A 70 -6.29 -12.51 19.27
CA GLU A 70 -6.54 -13.07 17.94
C GLU A 70 -7.60 -14.18 17.94
N ALA A 71 -7.62 -15.03 18.96
CA ALA A 71 -8.64 -16.08 19.09
C ALA A 71 -10.05 -15.49 19.23
N ALA A 72 -10.22 -14.40 19.98
CA ALA A 72 -11.48 -13.69 20.12
C ALA A 72 -11.90 -13.04 18.79
N PHE A 73 -10.94 -12.50 18.04
CA PHE A 73 -11.21 -11.97 16.70
C PHE A 73 -11.70 -13.08 15.77
N GLU A 74 -11.04 -14.23 15.74
CA GLU A 74 -11.43 -15.35 14.88
C GLU A 74 -12.79 -15.95 15.28
N GLN A 75 -13.07 -16.05 16.58
CA GLN A 75 -14.42 -16.39 17.06
C GLN A 75 -15.48 -15.40 16.58
N LEU A 76 -15.17 -14.09 16.60
CA LEU A 76 -16.08 -13.07 16.10
C LEU A 76 -16.29 -13.18 14.59
N VAL A 77 -15.23 -13.50 13.82
CA VAL A 77 -15.34 -13.81 12.39
C VAL A 77 -16.26 -15.00 12.19
N GLU A 78 -16.09 -16.12 12.90
CA GLU A 78 -16.92 -17.30 12.74
C GLU A 78 -18.39 -17.03 13.06
N MET A 79 -18.67 -16.29 14.14
CA MET A 79 -20.03 -15.89 14.50
C MET A 79 -20.70 -15.03 13.43
N LEU A 80 -19.93 -14.14 12.79
CA LEU A 80 -20.42 -13.21 11.79
C LEU A 80 -20.30 -13.75 10.36
N ARG A 81 -19.57 -14.86 10.14
CA ARG A 81 -19.30 -15.46 8.82
C ARG A 81 -20.57 -15.63 7.99
N PRO A 82 -21.71 -16.12 8.52
CA PRO A 82 -22.95 -16.24 7.74
C PRO A 82 -23.48 -14.90 7.20
N ARG A 83 -23.16 -13.79 7.86
CA ARG A 83 -23.56 -12.42 7.49
C ARG A 83 -22.51 -11.70 6.64
N LEU A 84 -21.24 -12.07 6.82
CA LEU A 84 -20.09 -11.45 6.14
C LEU A 84 -19.75 -12.10 4.80
N VAL A 85 -20.12 -13.37 4.60
CA VAL A 85 -19.90 -14.07 3.33
C VAL A 85 -20.71 -13.40 2.22
N VAL A 86 -20.00 -12.80 1.28
CA VAL A 86 -20.55 -12.28 0.04
C VAL A 86 -20.66 -13.44 -0.95
N ASP A 87 -21.81 -13.57 -1.61
CA ASP A 87 -21.97 -14.52 -2.72
C ASP A 87 -20.90 -14.22 -3.79
N GLY A 88 -19.87 -15.08 -3.84
CA GLY A 88 -18.72 -14.92 -4.71
C GLY A 88 -19.11 -14.87 -6.19
N ARG A 89 -20.25 -15.48 -6.55
CA ARG A 89 -20.77 -15.48 -7.91
C ARG A 89 -21.21 -14.09 -8.36
N MET A 90 -21.75 -13.26 -7.45
CA MET A 90 -22.14 -11.88 -7.76
C MET A 90 -20.96 -10.91 -7.78
N SER A 91 -19.96 -11.11 -6.92
CA SER A 91 -18.74 -10.29 -6.89
C SER A 91 -17.96 -10.41 -8.20
N THR A 92 -17.62 -11.64 -8.59
CA THR A 92 -16.83 -11.88 -9.80
C THR A 92 -17.55 -11.44 -11.07
N VAL A 93 -18.87 -11.60 -11.14
CA VAL A 93 -19.68 -11.14 -12.30
C VAL A 93 -19.74 -9.62 -12.41
N ARG A 94 -19.70 -8.87 -11.30
CA ARG A 94 -19.85 -7.41 -11.29
C ARG A 94 -18.54 -6.64 -11.38
N THR A 95 -17.49 -7.13 -10.74
CA THR A 95 -16.21 -6.42 -10.63
C THR A 95 -15.03 -7.19 -11.19
N GLY A 96 -15.20 -8.47 -11.58
CA GLY A 96 -14.10 -9.33 -11.98
C GLY A 96 -13.18 -9.74 -10.81
N GLU A 97 -13.46 -9.26 -9.60
CA GLU A 97 -12.64 -9.51 -8.41
C GLU A 97 -13.23 -10.61 -7.52
N ALA A 98 -12.34 -11.34 -6.85
CA ALA A 98 -12.71 -12.27 -5.79
C ALA A 98 -13.51 -11.54 -4.69
N PRO A 99 -14.44 -12.22 -4.01
CA PRO A 99 -15.15 -11.65 -2.87
C PRO A 99 -14.17 -11.22 -1.76
N ILE A 100 -14.53 -10.15 -1.04
CA ILE A 100 -13.74 -9.66 0.09
C ILE A 100 -13.82 -10.69 1.21
N SER A 101 -12.69 -11.03 1.81
CA SER A 101 -12.68 -12.01 2.90
C SER A 101 -13.41 -11.45 4.13
N PRO A 102 -14.15 -12.28 4.88
CA PRO A 102 -14.92 -11.82 6.03
C PRO A 102 -14.05 -11.18 7.11
N GLU A 103 -12.78 -11.57 7.22
CA GLU A 103 -11.80 -10.99 8.13
C GLU A 103 -11.48 -9.53 7.76
N VAL A 104 -11.34 -9.23 6.47
CA VAL A 104 -11.12 -7.86 5.97
C VAL A 104 -12.37 -7.00 6.20
N VAL A 105 -13.56 -7.57 6.02
CA VAL A 105 -14.82 -6.88 6.32
C VAL A 105 -14.90 -6.54 7.82
N LEU A 106 -14.57 -7.50 8.69
CA LEU A 106 -14.56 -7.27 10.13
C LEU A 106 -13.49 -6.26 10.55
N HIS A 107 -12.28 -6.32 9.99
CA HIS A 107 -11.22 -5.33 10.20
C HIS A 107 -11.72 -3.91 9.92
N CYS A 108 -12.33 -3.70 8.75
CA CYS A 108 -12.84 -2.40 8.34
C CYS A 108 -13.96 -1.91 9.27
N THR A 109 -14.85 -2.83 9.66
CA THR A 109 -15.96 -2.54 10.57
C THR A 109 -15.45 -2.11 11.95
N LEU A 110 -14.49 -2.84 12.53
CA LEU A 110 -13.91 -2.49 13.82
C LEU A 110 -13.17 -1.16 13.78
N ARG A 111 -12.46 -0.88 12.68
CA ARG A 111 -11.76 0.40 12.49
C ARG A 111 -12.73 1.57 12.44
N TRP A 112 -13.87 1.40 11.75
CA TRP A 112 -14.94 2.39 11.73
C TRP A 112 -15.58 2.59 13.11
N LEU A 113 -15.93 1.50 13.81
CA LEU A 113 -16.52 1.56 15.16
C LEU A 113 -15.57 2.17 16.20
N ALA A 114 -14.26 2.07 15.99
CA ALA A 114 -13.25 2.74 16.80
C ALA A 114 -13.16 4.27 16.54
N GLY A 115 -13.99 4.81 15.65
CA GLY A 115 -14.03 6.23 15.27
C GLY A 115 -13.18 6.58 14.05
N GLY A 116 -12.73 5.59 13.27
CA GLY A 116 -11.98 5.83 12.04
C GLY A 116 -12.81 6.53 10.97
N SER A 117 -12.21 7.46 10.24
CA SER A 117 -12.85 8.07 9.07
C SER A 117 -13.04 7.04 7.96
N TYR A 118 -14.07 7.19 7.12
CA TYR A 118 -14.36 6.23 6.04
C TYR A 118 -13.21 6.22 5.03
N LEU A 119 -12.52 7.35 4.86
CA LEU A 119 -11.31 7.46 4.04
C LEU A 119 -10.14 6.67 4.63
N ASP A 120 -9.98 6.68 5.96
CA ASP A 120 -8.97 5.88 6.67
C ASP A 120 -9.26 4.39 6.55
N VAL A 121 -10.54 4.00 6.69
CA VAL A 121 -10.97 2.60 6.58
C VAL A 121 -10.85 2.07 5.16
N CYS A 122 -11.24 2.86 4.15
CA CYS A 122 -11.06 2.50 2.74
C CYS A 122 -9.56 2.47 2.36
N GLY A 123 -8.75 3.32 3.00
CA GLY A 123 -7.30 3.33 2.88
C GLY A 123 -6.67 2.07 3.46
N SER A 124 -7.02 1.70 4.70
CA SER A 124 -6.42 0.57 5.42
C SER A 124 -6.90 -0.79 4.90
N GLY A 125 -8.20 -0.91 4.59
CA GLY A 125 -8.78 -2.12 4.03
C GLY A 125 -8.56 -2.30 2.53
N HIS A 126 -7.99 -1.28 1.88
CA HIS A 126 -7.86 -1.20 0.42
C HIS A 126 -9.20 -1.50 -0.28
N LEU A 127 -10.28 -0.94 0.26
CA LEU A 127 -11.65 -1.13 -0.22
C LEU A 127 -12.10 0.07 -1.07
N SER A 128 -12.93 -0.22 -2.07
CA SER A 128 -13.72 0.82 -2.73
C SER A 128 -14.80 1.36 -1.79
N VAL A 129 -15.24 2.61 -1.99
CA VAL A 129 -16.36 3.19 -1.20
C VAL A 129 -17.64 2.34 -1.25
N PRO A 130 -18.02 1.76 -2.41
CA PRO A 130 -19.11 0.78 -2.47
C PRO A 130 -18.88 -0.46 -1.61
N SER A 131 -17.66 -1.03 -1.65
CA SER A 131 -17.29 -2.20 -0.85
C SER A 131 -17.36 -1.93 0.65
N PHE A 132 -16.96 -0.73 1.08
CA PHE A 132 -17.07 -0.29 2.47
C PHE A 132 -18.53 -0.14 2.91
N SER A 133 -19.39 0.42 2.06
CA SER A 133 -20.82 0.59 2.37
C SER A 133 -21.55 -0.75 2.47
N ASP A 134 -21.18 -1.71 1.61
CA ASP A 134 -21.70 -3.08 1.66
C ASP A 134 -21.21 -3.84 2.92
N ALA A 135 -19.92 -3.72 3.24
CA ALA A 135 -19.33 -4.23 4.48
C ALA A 135 -20.07 -3.70 5.72
N PHE A 136 -20.32 -2.39 5.77
CA PHE A 136 -21.02 -1.74 6.86
C PHE A 136 -22.48 -2.21 6.96
N THR A 137 -23.21 -2.23 5.84
CA THR A 137 -24.62 -2.65 5.82
C THR A 137 -24.78 -4.08 6.33
N LYS A 138 -23.89 -4.98 5.92
CA LYS A 138 -23.87 -6.38 6.36
C LYS A 138 -23.56 -6.56 7.84
N ALA A 139 -22.65 -5.73 8.37
CA ALA A 139 -22.25 -5.82 9.76
C ALA A 139 -23.27 -5.15 10.72
N CYS A 140 -23.96 -4.09 10.30
CA CYS A 140 -24.71 -3.22 11.21
C CYS A 140 -26.23 -3.10 10.96
N LEU A 141 -26.76 -3.35 9.75
CA LEU A 141 -28.12 -2.90 9.37
C LEU A 141 -29.19 -3.99 9.16
N LEU A 142 -29.03 -5.18 9.75
CA LEU A 142 -30.08 -6.23 9.76
C LEU A 142 -30.39 -6.77 11.16
N SER A 143 -30.34 -5.90 12.17
CA SER A 143 -30.90 -6.14 13.51
C SER A 143 -32.33 -5.61 13.61
#